data_AF-A0A0D3AG85-F1
#
_entry.id   AF-A0A0D3AG85-F1
#
_cell.length_a   1.000
_cell.length_b   1.000
_cell.length_c   1.000
_cell.angle_alpha   90.00
_cell.angle_beta   90.00
_cell.angle_gamma   90.00
#
_symmetry.space_group_name_H-M   'P 1'
#
loop_
_entity.id
_entity.type
_entity.pdbx_description
1 polymer ?
#
loop_
_entity_poly.entity_id
_entity_poly.type
_entity_poly.pdbx_seq_one_letter_code
_entity_poly.pdbx_strand_id
1 'polypeptide(L)'
;MEGITNEVCSLAAHWGLGKLIAFYDDNHISIDGDTEIAFSENVDKRFEALGWHVIWVKNGNNGYDEIRAAIKEAKAVTDKPTLIKVTTTIGYGSPNKANSY
;
A
#
# COMPACT_ATOMS: atom_id res chain seq x y z
N MET A 1 9.06 -4.18 -4.16
CA MET A 1 10.03 -4.77 -5.12
C MET A 1 9.63 -4.42 -6.54
N GLU A 2 10.46 -4.75 -7.53
CA GLU A 2 10.42 -4.28 -8.93
C GLU A 2 10.77 -2.80 -9.16
N GLY A 3 11.86 -2.57 -9.90
CA GLY A 3 12.40 -1.23 -10.18
C GLY A 3 11.46 -0.36 -11.01
N ILE A 4 10.74 -0.97 -11.95
CA ILE A 4 9.77 -0.27 -12.81
C ILE A 4 8.70 0.46 -12.00
N THR A 5 8.27 -0.11 -10.86
CA THR A 5 7.29 0.52 -9.97
C THR A 5 7.86 1.82 -9.40
N ASN A 6 9.14 1.84 -9.01
CA ASN A 6 9.77 3.02 -8.46
C ASN A 6 9.92 4.14 -9.51
N GLU A 7 10.28 3.78 -10.75
CA GLU A 7 10.38 4.72 -11.87
C GLU A 7 9.03 5.36 -12.19
N VAL A 8 7.99 4.54 -12.36
CA VAL A 8 6.63 5.03 -12.68
C VAL A 8 6.06 5.86 -11.52
N CYS A 9 6.26 5.44 -10.27
CA CYS A 9 5.81 6.20 -9.11
C CYS A 9 6.55 7.54 -8.96
N SER A 10 7.83 7.61 -9.31
CA SER A 10 8.57 8.86 -9.37
C SER A 10 7.95 9.83 -10.40
N LEU A 11 7.66 9.35 -11.62
CA LEU A 11 6.99 10.15 -12.65
C LEU A 11 5.58 10.60 -12.23
N ALA A 12 4.79 9.71 -11.63
CA ALA A 12 3.43 10.02 -11.21
C ALA A 12 3.37 11.16 -10.18
N ALA A 13 4.33 11.19 -9.27
CA ALA A 13 4.46 12.28 -8.31
C ALA A 13 4.99 13.55 -8.97
N HIS A 14 5.98 13.44 -9.87
CA HIS A 14 6.47 14.59 -10.64
C HIS A 14 5.36 15.28 -11.44
N TRP A 15 4.43 14.51 -12.02
CA TRP A 15 3.27 15.04 -12.74
C TRP A 15 2.09 15.44 -11.87
N GLY A 16 2.16 15.22 -10.54
CA GLY A 16 1.09 15.55 -9.62
C GLY A 16 -0.23 14.86 -9.97
N LEU A 17 -0.20 13.56 -10.29
CA LEU A 17 -1.38 12.80 -10.72
C LEU A 17 -2.38 12.58 -9.57
N GLY A 18 -3.07 13.64 -9.11
CA GLY A 18 -3.96 13.62 -7.94
C GLY A 18 -5.20 12.74 -8.04
N LYS A 19 -5.47 12.14 -9.20
CA LYS A 19 -6.56 11.17 -9.38
C LYS A 19 -6.07 9.72 -9.33
N LEU A 20 -4.76 9.50 -9.25
CA LEU A 20 -4.16 8.18 -9.09
C LEU A 20 -4.17 7.81 -7.61
N ILE A 21 -4.92 6.76 -7.28
CA ILE A 21 -4.99 6.17 -5.95
C ILE A 21 -4.59 4.70 -6.08
N ALA A 22 -3.46 4.32 -5.48
CA ALA A 22 -2.97 2.96 -5.43
C ALA A 22 -3.28 2.34 -4.07
N PHE A 23 -3.74 1.09 -4.08
CA PHE A 23 -3.87 0.28 -2.87
C PHE A 23 -2.70 -0.69 -2.81
N TYR A 24 -1.95 -0.66 -1.72
CA TYR A 24 -0.90 -1.62 -1.44
C TYR A 24 -1.42 -2.63 -0.43
N ASP A 25 -1.59 -3.88 -0.88
CA ASP A 25 -1.91 -5.01 -0.01
C ASP A 25 -0.66 -5.41 0.80
N ASP A 26 -0.62 -4.93 2.03
CA ASP A 26 0.50 -5.05 2.97
C ASP A 26 0.31 -6.29 3.86
N ASN A 27 0.39 -7.47 3.25
CA ASN A 27 0.11 -8.75 3.90
C ASN A 27 1.35 -9.48 4.44
N HIS A 28 2.55 -8.91 4.24
CA HIS A 28 3.85 -9.42 4.71
C HIS A 28 4.25 -10.80 4.17
N ILE A 29 3.61 -11.31 3.12
CA ILE A 29 3.89 -12.62 2.53
C ILE A 29 4.24 -12.51 1.04
N SER A 30 5.27 -13.24 0.63
CA SER A 30 5.67 -13.49 -0.76
C SER A 30 5.68 -15.00 -1.03
N ILE A 31 6.09 -15.42 -2.23
CA ILE A 31 6.24 -16.85 -2.56
C ILE A 31 7.33 -17.51 -1.69
N ASP A 32 8.40 -16.78 -1.36
CA ASP A 32 9.49 -17.27 -0.51
C ASP A 32 9.13 -17.25 1.00
N GLY A 33 7.89 -16.90 1.33
CA GLY A 33 7.40 -16.78 2.71
C GLY A 33 7.36 -15.35 3.21
N ASP A 34 7.66 -15.16 4.49
CA ASP A 34 7.67 -13.84 5.14
C ASP A 34 8.57 -12.86 4.39
N THR A 35 8.04 -11.67 4.10
CA THR A 35 8.77 -10.62 3.39
C THR A 35 10.06 -10.20 4.09
N GLU A 36 10.21 -10.36 5.40
CA GLU A 36 11.43 -10.00 6.15
C GLU A 36 12.70 -10.71 5.62
N ILE A 37 12.56 -11.85 4.94
CA ILE A 37 13.70 -12.58 4.34
C ILE A 37 14.45 -11.76 3.27
N ALA A 38 13.75 -10.88 2.56
CA ALA A 38 14.31 -10.15 1.41
C ALA A 38 13.76 -8.71 1.22
N PHE A 39 12.81 -8.28 2.05
CA PHE A 39 12.11 -7.00 1.91
C PHE A 39 11.78 -6.39 3.28
N SER A 40 12.65 -5.49 3.73
CA SER A 40 12.58 -4.83 5.05
C SER A 40 12.70 -3.30 4.97
N GLU A 41 12.52 -2.71 3.79
CA GLU A 41 12.51 -1.26 3.62
C GLU A 41 11.24 -0.62 4.19
N ASN A 42 11.30 0.68 4.46
CA ASN A 42 10.11 1.45 4.80
C ASN A 42 9.45 1.99 3.52
N VAL A 43 8.44 1.28 3.03
CA VAL A 43 7.68 1.64 1.82
C VAL A 43 7.02 3.01 1.97
N ASP A 44 6.44 3.31 3.14
CA ASP A 44 5.77 4.59 3.41
C ASP A 44 6.74 5.75 3.20
N LYS A 45 7.95 5.64 3.78
CA LYS A 45 9.02 6.64 3.66
C LYS A 45 9.51 6.80 2.23
N ARG A 46 9.62 5.69 1.47
CA ARG A 46 10.00 5.76 0.06
C ARG A 46 8.93 6.51 -0.76
N PHE A 47 7.65 6.22 -0.58
CA PHE A 47 6.58 6.90 -1.29
C PHE A 47 6.44 8.37 -0.90
N GLU A 48 6.59 8.71 0.39
CA GLU A 48 6.70 10.09 0.87
C GLU A 48 7.86 10.83 0.16
N ALA A 49 9.03 10.18 0.04
CA ALA A 49 10.20 10.76 -0.63
C ALA A 49 10.01 10.93 -2.15
N LEU A 50 9.21 10.07 -2.80
CA LEU A 50 8.81 10.27 -4.19
C LEU A 50 7.85 11.45 -4.37
N GLY A 51 7.17 11.90 -3.31
CA GLY A 51 6.19 12.99 -3.34
C GLY A 51 4.73 12.54 -3.30
N TRP A 52 4.46 11.29 -2.92
CA TRP A 52 3.10 10.76 -2.77
C TRP A 52 2.47 11.20 -1.46
N HIS A 53 1.13 11.27 -1.45
CA HIS A 53 0.35 11.22 -0.21
C HIS A 53 0.26 9.76 0.25
N VAL A 54 0.44 9.50 1.55
CA VAL A 54 0.44 8.13 2.09
C VAL A 54 -0.57 8.03 3.23
N ILE A 55 -1.44 7.04 3.16
CA ILE A 55 -2.44 6.71 4.17
C ILE A 55 -2.23 5.26 4.58
N TRP A 56 -2.30 4.95 5.88
CA TRP A 56 -2.19 3.59 6.39
C TRP A 56 -3.47 3.14 7.08
N VAL A 57 -4.16 2.17 6.48
CA VAL A 57 -5.24 1.40 7.08
C VAL A 57 -4.66 0.15 7.73
N LYS A 58 -4.67 0.11 9.06
CA LYS A 58 -4.03 -0.97 9.85
C LYS A 58 -4.84 -2.25 9.90
N ASN A 59 -6.15 -2.17 9.68
CA ASN A 59 -7.05 -3.33 9.70
C ASN A 59 -7.82 -3.44 8.38
N GLY A 60 -7.18 -3.99 7.35
CA GLY A 60 -7.80 -4.22 6.05
C GLY A 60 -8.83 -5.35 6.04
N ASN A 61 -8.76 -6.29 6.99
CA ASN A 61 -9.66 -7.45 7.04
C ASN A 61 -11.10 -7.04 7.38
N ASN A 62 -11.27 -6.15 8.38
CA ASN A 62 -12.59 -5.75 8.89
C ASN A 62 -12.77 -4.23 9.05
N GLY A 63 -11.77 -3.40 8.77
CA GLY A 63 -11.82 -1.95 8.90
C GLY A 63 -12.53 -1.26 7.74
N TYR A 64 -13.78 -1.65 7.45
CA TYR A 64 -14.51 -1.15 6.29
C TYR A 64 -14.65 0.39 6.28
N ASP A 65 -14.88 0.97 7.46
CA ASP A 65 -15.01 2.43 7.60
C ASP A 65 -13.66 3.14 7.53
N GLU A 66 -12.57 2.52 7.99
CA GLU A 66 -11.20 3.04 7.81
C GLU A 66 -10.85 3.10 6.32
N ILE A 67 -11.18 2.06 5.55
CA ILE A 67 -10.98 2.04 4.10
C ILE A 67 -11.81 3.14 3.42
N ARG A 68 -13.09 3.29 3.80
CA ARG A 68 -13.95 4.36 3.26
C ARG A 68 -13.39 5.75 3.58
N ALA A 69 -12.89 5.96 4.80
CA ALA A 69 -12.27 7.20 5.22
C ALA A 69 -10.98 7.48 4.43
N ALA A 70 -10.12 6.48 4.25
CA ALA A 70 -8.88 6.59 3.48
C ALA A 70 -9.16 6.96 2.01
N ILE A 71 -10.17 6.35 1.38
CA ILE A 71 -10.58 6.70 0.01
C ILE A 71 -11.10 8.13 -0.07
N LYS A 72 -11.90 8.55 0.92
CA LYS A 72 -12.43 9.93 0.98
C LYS A 72 -11.30 10.94 1.13
N GLU A 73 -10.32 10.68 1.98
CA GLU A 73 -9.15 11.51 2.17
C GLU A 73 -8.27 11.56 0.91
N ALA A 74 -7.97 10.40 0.31
CA ALA A 74 -7.18 10.30 -0.92
C ALA A 74 -7.80 11.13 -2.06
N LYS A 75 -9.13 11.11 -2.19
CA LYS A 75 -9.85 11.92 -3.19
C LYS A 75 -9.81 13.43 -2.93
N ALA A 76 -9.58 13.85 -1.68
CA ALA A 76 -9.45 15.26 -1.33
C ALA A 76 -8.07 15.83 -1.65
N VAL A 77 -7.06 14.96 -1.79
CA VAL A 77 -5.71 15.34 -2.25
C VAL A 77 -5.70 15.37 -3.78
N THR A 78 -5.62 16.57 -4.36
CA THR A 78 -5.77 16.76 -5.81
C THR A 78 -4.45 17.05 -6.54
N ASP A 79 -3.38 17.30 -5.81
CA ASP A 79 -2.05 17.70 -6.32
C ASP A 79 -1.00 16.58 -6.25
N LYS A 80 -1.33 15.44 -5.63
CA LYS A 80 -0.40 14.30 -5.45
C LYS A 80 -1.11 12.97 -5.66
N PRO A 81 -0.46 11.98 -6.29
CA PRO A 81 -0.95 10.61 -6.25
C PRO A 81 -0.97 10.10 -4.79
N THR A 82 -1.91 9.20 -4.47
CA THR A 82 -2.05 8.65 -3.12
C THR A 82 -1.76 7.15 -3.07
N LEU A 83 -0.95 6.73 -2.11
CA LEU A 83 -0.78 5.33 -1.72
C LEU A 83 -1.60 5.08 -0.45
N ILE A 84 -2.57 4.18 -0.54
CA ILE A 84 -3.28 3.64 0.62
C ILE A 84 -2.65 2.28 0.93
N LYS A 85 -1.81 2.22 1.96
CA LYS A 85 -1.30 0.97 2.50
C LYS A 85 -2.39 0.32 3.34
N VAL A 86 -2.76 -0.91 3.00
CA VAL A 86 -3.81 -1.66 3.68
C VAL A 86 -3.21 -2.95 4.22
N THR A 87 -3.03 -3.02 5.53
CA THR A 87 -2.51 -4.23 6.16
C THR A 87 -3.61 -5.28 6.23
N THR A 88 -3.39 -6.42 5.57
CA THR A 88 -4.35 -7.55 5.53
C THR A 88 -3.69 -8.83 6.03
N THR A 89 -4.47 -9.89 6.16
CA THR A 89 -3.94 -11.25 6.34
C THR A 89 -4.16 -12.03 5.05
N ILE A 90 -3.10 -12.51 4.41
CA ILE A 90 -3.25 -13.35 3.22
C ILE A 90 -4.07 -14.61 3.56
N GLY A 91 -5.06 -14.93 2.72
CA GLY A 91 -5.96 -16.06 2.96
C GLY A 91 -6.91 -15.88 4.15
N TYR A 92 -7.18 -14.64 4.59
CA TYR A 92 -8.12 -14.33 5.69
C TYR A 92 -9.42 -15.15 5.60
N GLY A 93 -9.78 -15.82 6.70
CA GLY A 93 -10.92 -16.73 6.79
C GLY A 93 -10.57 -18.22 6.65
N SER A 94 -9.41 -18.57 6.08
CA SER A 94 -8.94 -19.96 6.04
C SER A 94 -8.42 -20.42 7.41
N PRO A 95 -9.01 -21.44 8.05
CA PRO A 95 -8.60 -21.85 9.40
C PRO A 95 -7.21 -22.49 9.46
N ASN A 96 -6.71 -22.99 8.32
CA ASN A 96 -5.45 -23.74 8.26
C ASN A 96 -4.42 -23.15 7.31
N LYS A 97 -4.80 -22.18 6.47
CA LYS A 97 -3.89 -21.58 5.47
C LYS A 97 -3.83 -20.05 5.49
N ALA A 98 -4.55 -19.39 6.41
CA ALA A 98 -4.38 -17.96 6.59
C ALA A 98 -2.99 -17.70 7.19
N ASN A 99 -2.28 -16.70 6.67
CA ASN A 99 -0.93 -16.33 7.10
C ASN A 99 0.10 -17.48 7.05
N SER A 100 -0.12 -18.48 6.20
CA SER A 100 0.82 -19.58 5.96
C SER A 100 1.50 -19.43 4.62
N TYR A 101 2.74 -19.89 4.52
CA TYR A 101 3.54 -19.98 3.31
C TYR A 101 4.11 -21.38 3.13
#